data_AF-S8CP60-F1
#
_entry.id   AF-S8CP60-F1
#
_cell.length_a   1.000
_cell.length_b   1.000
_cell.length_c   1.000
_cell.angle_alpha   90.00
_cell.angle_beta   90.00
_cell.angle_gamma   90.00
#
_symmetry.space_group_name_H-M   'P 1'
#
loop_
_entity.id
_entity.type
_entity.pdbx_description
1 polymer ?
#
loop_
_entity_poly.entity_id
_entity_poly.type
_entity_poly.pdbx_seq_one_letter_code
_entity_poly.pdbx_strand_id
1 'polypeptide(L)'
;QDVQFTIGETRKFSAAFWYPTDGNSWKPSAHYTVSCDWVSMGISSGLNSLRGANVVGSSSSWEAASGFAFLLSSVALGASIFVWYAVSKAKSVAFTPL
;
A
#
# COMPACT_ATOMS: atom_id res chain seq x y z
N GLN A 1 -1.63 -15.81 33.12
CA GLN A 1 -2.81 -15.96 32.26
C GLN A 1 -2.55 -15.13 31.02
N ASP A 2 -2.63 -15.74 29.85
CA ASP A 2 -2.29 -15.08 28.59
C ASP A 2 -3.51 -14.38 28.01
N VAL A 3 -3.26 -13.36 27.17
CA VAL A 3 -4.33 -12.67 26.46
C VAL A 3 -4.91 -13.61 25.42
N GLN A 4 -6.22 -13.84 25.50
CA GLN A 4 -6.95 -14.61 24.51
C GLN A 4 -7.51 -13.68 23.43
N PHE A 5 -7.37 -14.11 22.19
CA PHE A 5 -7.85 -13.41 21.01
C PHE A 5 -8.97 -14.21 20.35
N THR A 6 -10.09 -13.54 20.07
CA THR A 6 -11.26 -14.13 19.42
C THR A 6 -11.52 -13.44 18.10
N ILE A 7 -11.78 -14.23 17.07
CA ILE A 7 -12.10 -13.73 15.73
C ILE A 7 -13.44 -12.97 15.79
N GLY A 8 -13.48 -11.79 15.17
CA GLY A 8 -14.64 -10.90 15.13
C GLY A 8 -14.65 -9.83 16.23
N GLU A 9 -13.75 -9.91 17.20
CA GLU A 9 -13.68 -8.96 18.30
C GLU A 9 -12.58 -7.91 18.12
N THR A 10 -12.78 -6.77 18.80
CA THR A 10 -11.76 -5.72 18.91
C THR A 10 -11.08 -5.84 20.27
N ARG A 11 -9.75 -5.88 20.28
CA ARG A 11 -8.93 -5.91 21.49
C ARG A 11 -7.93 -4.75 21.49
N LYS A 12 -7.35 -4.47 22.64
CA LYS A 12 -6.33 -3.43 22.82
C LYS A 12 -4.95 -4.02 22.59
N PHE A 13 -4.12 -3.31 21.83
CA PHE A 13 -2.80 -3.75 21.41
C PHE A 13 -1.79 -2.60 21.52
N SER A 14 -0.56 -2.92 21.89
CA SER A 14 0.59 -2.01 21.86
C SER A 14 1.85 -2.80 21.49
N ALA A 15 2.81 -2.13 20.89
CA ALA A 15 4.07 -2.72 20.44
C ALA A 15 5.25 -1.83 20.82
N ALA A 16 6.39 -2.48 21.05
CA ALA A 16 7.66 -1.83 21.32
C ALA A 16 8.78 -2.53 20.54
N PHE A 17 9.80 -1.76 20.17
CA PHE A 17 10.97 -2.22 19.45
C PHE A 17 12.20 -2.10 20.34
N TRP A 18 12.97 -3.18 20.45
CA TRP A 18 14.26 -3.18 21.14
C TRP A 18 15.37 -3.09 20.11
N TYR A 19 15.93 -1.90 19.92
CA TYR A 19 17.08 -1.68 19.05
C TYR A 19 18.03 -0.65 19.67
N PRO A 20 19.34 -0.71 19.35
CA PRO A 20 20.29 0.28 19.85
C PRO A 20 19.98 1.65 19.24
N THR A 21 19.66 2.63 20.09
CA THR A 21 19.48 4.02 19.69
C THR A 21 20.78 4.81 19.87
N ASP A 22 20.96 5.84 19.03
CA ASP A 22 21.97 6.89 19.24
C ASP A 22 23.44 6.39 19.31
N GLY A 23 23.75 5.28 18.65
CA GLY A 23 25.11 4.70 18.63
C GLY A 23 25.54 4.04 19.95
N ASN A 24 24.63 3.91 20.92
CA ASN A 24 24.90 3.22 22.18
C ASN A 24 24.83 1.70 22.01
N SER A 25 25.52 0.96 22.88
CA SER A 25 25.38 -0.50 22.94
C SER A 25 23.94 -0.90 23.29
N TRP A 26 23.52 -2.06 22.80
CA TRP A 26 22.18 -2.59 23.07
C TRP A 26 21.95 -2.78 24.58
N LYS A 27 20.78 -2.33 25.06
CA LYS A 27 20.37 -2.46 26.46
C LYS A 27 19.05 -3.24 26.51
N PRO A 28 18.93 -4.31 27.32
CA PRO A 28 17.69 -5.11 27.41
C PRO A 28 16.46 -4.31 27.81
N SER A 29 16.63 -3.28 28.64
CA SER A 29 15.54 -2.42 29.12
C SER A 29 15.20 -1.28 28.15
N ALA A 30 16.09 -0.95 27.21
CA ALA A 30 15.88 0.14 26.28
C ALA A 30 14.99 -0.35 25.13
N HIS A 31 13.83 0.29 25.01
CA HIS A 31 12.89 0.05 23.95
C HIS A 31 12.36 1.38 23.43
N TYR A 32 12.05 1.40 22.15
CA TYR A 32 11.34 2.48 21.50
C TYR A 32 9.89 2.05 21.29
N THR A 33 8.96 2.88 21.70
CA THR A 33 7.56 2.75 21.31
C THR A 33 7.11 4.04 20.65
N VAL A 34 6.29 3.92 19.61
CA VAL A 34 5.73 5.09 18.90
C VAL A 34 4.65 5.77 19.74
N SER A 35 4.00 5.04 20.65
CA SER A 35 2.97 5.57 21.54
C SER A 35 2.85 4.73 22.81
N CYS A 36 2.62 5.39 23.94
CA CYS A 36 2.28 4.73 25.20
C CYS A 36 0.80 4.29 25.27
N ASP A 37 0.00 4.65 24.28
CA ASP A 37 -1.43 4.37 24.27
C ASP A 37 -1.75 3.01 23.63
N TRP A 38 -2.81 2.38 24.14
CA TRP A 38 -3.35 1.17 23.58
C TRP A 38 -4.18 1.45 22.33
N VAL A 39 -3.78 0.87 21.21
CA VAL A 39 -4.49 0.98 19.94
C VAL A 39 -5.55 -0.13 19.85
N SER A 40 -6.73 0.20 19.31
CA SER A 40 -7.78 -0.79 19.04
C SER A 40 -7.43 -1.60 17.80
N MET A 41 -7.34 -2.92 17.92
CA MET A 41 -7.08 -3.85 16.84
C MET A 41 -8.23 -4.86 16.71
N GLY A 42 -8.85 -4.94 15.53
CA GLY A 42 -9.89 -5.91 15.21
C GLY A 42 -9.31 -7.16 14.56
N ILE A 43 -9.77 -8.35 14.97
CA ILE A 43 -9.29 -9.62 14.42
C ILE A 43 -10.33 -10.13 13.42
N SER A 44 -10.09 -9.92 12.13
CA SER A 44 -11.02 -10.38 11.08
C SER A 44 -10.75 -11.82 10.66
N SER A 45 -11.81 -12.58 10.35
CA SER A 45 -11.68 -13.86 9.65
C SER A 45 -11.13 -13.63 8.23
N GLY A 46 -10.25 -14.52 7.75
CA GLY A 46 -9.62 -14.41 6.42
C GLY A 46 -10.61 -14.30 5.26
N LEU A 47 -11.84 -14.83 5.42
CA LEU A 47 -12.91 -14.71 4.43
C LEU A 47 -13.43 -13.25 4.30
N ASN A 48 -13.40 -12.49 5.39
CA ASN A 48 -13.72 -11.07 5.41
C ASN A 48 -12.54 -10.20 4.97
N SER A 49 -11.29 -10.68 5.04
CA SER A 49 -10.13 -9.97 4.49
C SER A 49 -10.13 -9.97 2.95
N LEU A 50 -10.65 -11.03 2.33
CA LEU A 50 -10.83 -11.11 0.87
C LEU A 50 -12.00 -10.24 0.37
N ARG A 51 -13.07 -10.10 1.16
CA ARG A 51 -14.15 -9.12 0.89
C ARG A 51 -13.78 -7.70 1.32
N GLY A 52 -12.90 -7.56 2.31
CA GLY A 52 -12.45 -6.31 2.94
C GLY A 52 -11.32 -5.60 2.21
N ALA A 53 -10.64 -6.24 1.24
CA ALA A 53 -9.86 -5.51 0.24
C ALA A 53 -10.73 -4.51 -0.56
N ASN A 54 -12.06 -4.71 -0.59
CA ASN A 54 -13.04 -3.76 -1.13
C ASN A 54 -13.82 -3.00 -0.04
N VAL A 55 -13.56 -3.25 1.25
CA VAL A 55 -14.31 -2.66 2.37
C VAL A 55 -13.34 -2.35 3.52
N VAL A 56 -12.33 -1.51 3.25
CA VAL A 56 -11.68 -0.72 4.29
C VAL A 56 -12.47 0.59 4.39
N GLY A 57 -13.12 0.75 5.54
CA GLY A 57 -13.72 1.94 6.12
C GLY A 57 -13.88 3.18 5.24
N SER A 58 -15.14 3.60 5.10
CA SER A 58 -15.61 4.98 4.97
C SER A 58 -14.49 6.04 5.03
N SER A 59 -13.95 6.38 3.86
CA SER A 59 -13.19 7.62 3.66
C SER A 59 -13.55 8.13 2.25
N SER A 60 -14.51 9.04 2.21
CA SER A 60 -14.98 9.73 0.99
C SER A 60 -13.84 10.40 0.18
N SER A 61 -12.65 10.53 0.76
CA SER A 61 -11.45 11.09 0.15
C SER A 61 -10.65 10.12 -0.72
N TRP A 62 -10.70 8.80 -0.50
CA TRP A 62 -9.91 7.82 -1.28
C TRP A 62 -10.56 7.51 -2.64
N GLU A 63 -11.89 7.47 -2.67
CA GLU A 63 -12.69 7.22 -3.89
C GLU A 63 -12.51 8.32 -4.95
N ALA A 64 -12.23 9.57 -4.55
CA ALA A 64 -11.94 10.65 -5.50
C ALA A 64 -10.55 10.49 -6.13
N ALA A 65 -9.55 10.10 -5.34
CA ALA A 65 -8.17 9.91 -5.80
C ALA A 65 -8.04 8.72 -6.78
N SER A 66 -8.80 7.64 -6.56
CA SER A 66 -8.82 6.49 -7.48
C SER A 66 -9.40 6.86 -8.86
N GLY A 67 -10.44 7.71 -8.92
CA GLY A 67 -10.99 8.22 -10.18
C GLY A 67 -9.98 9.01 -11.02
N PHE A 68 -9.19 9.88 -10.39
CA PHE A 68 -8.12 10.60 -11.09
C PHE A 68 -7.01 9.67 -11.58
N ALA A 69 -6.67 8.63 -10.81
CA ALA A 69 -5.68 7.64 -11.21
C ALA A 69 -6.12 6.87 -12.47
N PHE A 70 -7.41 6.54 -12.60
CA PHE A 70 -7.94 5.91 -13.81
C PHE A 70 -7.82 6.82 -15.04
N LEU A 71 -8.16 8.11 -14.90
CA LEU A 71 -8.04 9.07 -16.00
C LEU A 71 -6.58 9.24 -16.43
N LEU A 72 -5.66 9.41 -15.47
CA LEU A 72 -4.23 9.52 -15.74
C LEU A 72 -3.67 8.25 -16.41
N SER A 73 -4.09 7.06 -15.95
CA SER A 73 -3.69 5.79 -16.55
C SER A 73 -4.18 5.65 -18.00
N SER A 74 -5.42 6.09 -18.28
CA SER A 74 -5.99 6.05 -19.63
C SER A 74 -5.23 6.97 -20.59
N VAL A 75 -4.94 8.21 -20.16
CA VAL A 75 -4.15 9.17 -20.93
C VAL A 75 -2.74 8.65 -21.19
N ALA A 76 -2.07 8.09 -20.17
CA ALA A 76 -0.73 7.54 -20.30
C ALA A 76 -0.68 6.35 -21.29
N LEU A 77 -1.68 5.46 -21.27
CA LEU A 77 -1.79 4.36 -22.21
C LEU A 77 -1.96 4.87 -23.65
N GLY A 78 -2.81 5.88 -23.86
CA GLY A 78 -3.01 6.51 -25.16
C GLY A 78 -1.73 7.13 -25.72
N ALA A 79 -0.99 7.88 -24.88
CA ALA A 79 0.29 8.47 -25.28
C ALA A 79 1.33 7.40 -25.65
N SER A 80 1.41 6.31 -24.89
CA SER A 80 2.32 5.19 -25.17
C SER A 80 2.04 4.54 -26.53
N ILE A 81 0.77 4.27 -26.84
CA ILE A 81 0.36 3.68 -28.13
C ILE A 81 0.69 4.65 -29.28
N PHE A 82 0.45 5.95 -29.09
CA PHE A 82 0.74 6.95 -30.11
C PHE A 82 2.25 7.05 -30.41
N VAL A 83 3.08 7.13 -29.38
CA VAL A 83 4.55 7.16 -29.55
C VAL A 83 5.04 5.90 -30.26
N TRP A 84 4.54 4.73 -29.85
CA TRP A 84 4.86 3.46 -30.50
C TRP A 84 4.48 3.47 -31.99
N TYR A 85 3.28 3.95 -32.31
CA TYR A 85 2.80 4.04 -33.69
C TYR A 85 3.62 5.03 -34.52
N ALA A 86 3.90 6.23 -33.99
CA ALA A 86 4.69 7.25 -34.66
C ALA A 86 6.12 6.77 -34.96
N VAL A 87 6.78 6.12 -33.99
CA VAL A 87 8.12 5.53 -34.17
C VAL A 87 8.08 4.40 -35.19
N SER A 88 7.05 3.55 -35.15
CA SER A 88 6.89 2.45 -36.12
C SER A 88 6.69 2.96 -37.54
N LYS A 89 5.95 4.06 -37.73
CA LYS A 89 5.79 4.72 -39.04
C LYS A 89 7.07 5.40 -39.53
N ALA A 90 7.80 6.07 -38.64
CA ALA A 90 9.08 6.69 -38.99
C ALA A 90 10.13 5.65 -39.45
N LYS A 91 10.04 4.41 -38.97
CA LYS A 91 10.89 3.30 -39.41
C LYS A 91 10.51 2.70 -40.76
N SER A 92 9.34 3.02 -41.33
CA SER A 92 8.95 2.54 -42.67
C SER A 92 9.46 3.47 -43.79
N VAL A 93 10.71 3.92 -43.70
CA VAL A 93 11.39 4.57 -44.83
C VAL A 93 11.63 3.50 -45.90
N ALA A 94 11.14 3.77 -47.12
CA ALA A 94 11.27 2.87 -48.25
C ALA A 94 12.75 2.67 -48.58
N PHE A 95 13.19 1.40 -48.56
CA PHE A 95 14.50 1.03 -49.10
C PHE A 95 14.57 1.48 -50.56
N THR A 96 15.47 2.42 -50.84
CA THR A 96 15.89 2.77 -52.20
C THR A 96 17.17 1.98 -52.47
N PRO A 97 17.12 0.88 -53.24
CA PRO A 97 18.34 0.16 -53.63
C PRO A 97 19.12 1.01 -54.65
N LEU A 98 20.43 1.15 -54.43
CA LEU A 98 21.41 1.64 -55.41
C LEU A 98 21.80 0.51 -56.36
#